data_AF-A0A0F6U0J6-F1
#
_entry.id   AF-A0A0F6U0J6-F1
#
_cell.length_a   1.000
_cell.length_b   1.000
_cell.length_c   1.000
_cell.angle_alpha   90.00
_cell.angle_beta   90.00
_cell.angle_gamma   90.00
#
_symmetry.space_group_name_H-M   'P 1'
#
loop_
_entity.id
_entity.type
_entity.pdbx_description
1 polymer ?
#
loop_
_entity_poly.entity_id
_entity_poly.type
_entity_poly.pdbx_seq_one_letter_code
_entity_poly.pdbx_strand_id
1 'polypeptide(L)'
;MPFLAHLNLNKINWQEYPIPGDKSKYITIEIGNQKGKGSYQTIQIRDLLKAQGYRWNSHQHRQIWYRNDLRASFTTVDDFFNQSSWYAIADGVEVCFYDDFRNLYQIWLLKTDYLFLLLPLA
;
A
#
# COMPACT_ATOMS: atom_id res chain seq x y z
N MET A 1 -17.29 10.30 18.65
CA MET A 1 -16.91 11.58 18.00
C MET A 1 -15.97 11.24 16.86
N PRO A 2 -16.39 11.24 15.57
CA PRO A 2 -15.50 10.81 14.50
C PRO A 2 -14.63 12.00 14.08
N PHE A 3 -13.36 11.92 14.44
CA PHE A 3 -12.28 12.86 14.11
C PHE A 3 -11.95 12.90 12.60
N LEU A 4 -12.55 12.04 11.77
CA LEU A 4 -12.06 11.76 10.42
C LEU A 4 -12.88 12.37 9.26
N ALA A 5 -13.88 13.22 9.54
CA ALA A 5 -14.77 13.74 8.49
C ALA A 5 -14.16 14.85 7.61
N HIS A 6 -12.94 15.34 7.88
CA HIS A 6 -12.35 16.46 7.14
C HIS A 6 -10.90 16.25 6.67
N LEU A 7 -10.41 15.00 6.63
CA LEU A 7 -9.14 14.75 5.96
C LEU A 7 -9.40 14.67 4.46
N ASN A 8 -8.91 15.68 3.73
CA ASN A 8 -8.75 15.57 2.29
C ASN A 8 -7.55 14.63 2.05
N LEU A 9 -7.84 13.33 1.99
CA LEU A 9 -6.88 12.21 2.07
C LEU A 9 -5.88 12.15 0.89
N ASN A 10 -6.10 12.95 -0.16
CA ASN A 10 -5.12 13.22 -1.22
C ASN A 10 -3.93 14.09 -0.75
N LYS A 11 -3.90 14.50 0.52
CA LYS A 11 -2.85 15.31 1.15
C LYS A 11 -2.35 14.73 2.47
N ILE A 12 -2.27 13.41 2.61
CA ILE A 12 -1.47 12.84 3.70
C ILE A 12 0.00 13.08 3.34
N ASN A 13 0.62 14.04 4.03
CA ASN A 13 2.07 14.21 4.02
C ASN A 13 2.68 13.11 4.89
N TRP A 14 3.27 12.09 4.26
CA TRP A 14 3.85 10.94 4.96
C TRP A 14 5.02 11.31 5.88
N GLN A 15 5.62 12.50 5.71
CA GLN A 15 6.65 13.02 6.62
C GLN A 15 6.07 13.55 7.95
N GLU A 16 4.83 14.02 7.95
CA GLU A 16 4.17 14.60 9.13
C GLU A 16 3.39 13.59 9.95
N TYR A 17 3.06 12.45 9.33
CA TYR A 17 2.66 11.29 10.08
C TYR A 17 3.97 10.63 10.55
N PRO A 18 4.05 10.14 11.80
CA PRO A 18 2.94 10.00 12.70
C PRO A 18 2.89 11.12 13.73
N ILE A 19 1.72 11.24 14.35
CA ILE A 19 1.42 12.18 15.44
C ILE A 19 2.51 12.06 16.53
N PRO A 20 2.91 13.17 17.19
CA PRO A 20 3.90 13.16 18.26
C PRO A 20 3.75 11.97 19.22
N GLY A 21 4.76 11.09 19.23
CA GLY A 21 4.79 9.88 20.06
C GLY A 21 5.01 8.57 19.30
N ASP A 22 4.77 8.55 17.99
CA ASP A 22 5.02 7.36 17.17
C ASP A 22 6.48 7.32 16.67
N LYS A 23 7.09 6.16 16.87
CA LYS A 23 8.52 5.86 16.67
C LYS A 23 8.76 5.09 15.37
N SER A 24 7.72 4.86 14.56
CA SER A 24 7.79 4.08 13.33
C SER A 24 8.69 4.76 12.31
N LYS A 25 9.78 4.10 11.95
CA LYS A 25 10.78 4.56 10.98
C LYS A 25 10.53 4.02 9.59
N TYR A 26 9.87 2.86 9.48
CA TYR A 26 9.59 2.22 8.21
C TYR A 26 8.09 2.21 7.93
N ILE A 27 7.79 1.97 6.66
CA ILE A 27 6.47 1.61 6.18
C ILE A 27 6.63 0.26 5.49
N THR A 28 5.82 -0.71 5.89
CA THR A 28 5.70 -1.98 5.18
C THR A 28 4.64 -1.81 4.10
N ILE A 29 5.01 -2.06 2.85
CA ILE A 29 4.10 -2.03 1.71
C ILE A 29 3.83 -3.47 1.31
N GLU A 30 2.56 -3.88 1.39
CA GLU A 30 2.11 -5.19 0.93
C GLU A 30 1.29 -5.06 -0.36
N ILE A 31 1.51 -5.98 -1.29
CA ILE A 31 0.84 -6.02 -2.59
C ILE A 31 0.23 -7.42 -2.75
N GLY A 32 -1.08 -7.46 -2.86
CA GLY A 32 -1.86 -8.70 -2.96
C GLY A 32 -2.85 -8.67 -4.11
N ASN A 33 -3.46 -9.81 -4.39
CA ASN A 33 -4.64 -9.83 -5.25
C ASN A 33 -5.86 -9.34 -4.46
N GLN A 34 -6.71 -8.55 -5.09
CA GLN A 34 -8.00 -8.19 -4.51
C GLN A 34 -8.85 -9.44 -4.27
N LYS A 35 -9.61 -9.43 -3.16
CA LYS A 35 -10.51 -10.53 -2.83
C LYS A 35 -11.52 -10.74 -3.97
N GLY A 36 -11.64 -11.99 -4.43
CA GLY A 36 -12.56 -12.36 -5.51
C GLY A 36 -12.05 -12.12 -6.94
N LYS A 37 -10.84 -11.59 -7.13
CA LYS A 37 -10.23 -11.39 -8.46
C LYS A 37 -9.33 -12.54 -8.94
N GLY A 38 -9.10 -13.54 -8.09
CA GLY A 38 -8.23 -14.69 -8.38
C GLY A 38 -6.77 -14.44 -7.99
N SER A 39 -5.85 -15.27 -8.49
CA SER A 39 -4.41 -15.19 -8.18
C SER A 39 -3.56 -14.54 -9.28
N TYR A 40 -4.17 -14.17 -10.40
CA TYR A 40 -3.46 -13.88 -11.66
C TYR A 40 -2.84 -12.48 -11.70
N GLN A 41 -3.37 -11.51 -10.97
CA GLN A 41 -3.00 -10.10 -11.12
C GLN A 41 -1.57 -9.84 -10.65
N THR A 42 -1.20 -10.33 -9.47
CA THR A 42 0.19 -10.21 -8.97
C THR A 42 1.18 -11.09 -9.73
N ILE A 43 0.73 -12.11 -10.48
CA ILE A 43 1.58 -12.91 -11.37
C ILE A 43 2.04 -12.06 -12.56
N GLN A 44 1.14 -11.26 -13.15
CA GLN A 44 1.47 -10.40 -14.30
C GLN A 44 2.54 -9.36 -13.98
N ILE A 45 2.51 -8.82 -12.76
CA ILE A 45 3.46 -7.77 -12.33
C ILE A 45 4.66 -8.31 -11.54
N ARG A 46 4.79 -9.63 -11.39
CA ARG A 46 5.80 -10.28 -10.55
C ARG A 46 7.22 -9.79 -10.80
N ASP A 47 7.61 -9.74 -12.07
CA ASP A 47 9.01 -9.48 -12.41
C ASP A 47 9.35 -8.00 -12.17
N LEU A 48 8.36 -7.10 -12.33
CA LEU A 48 8.48 -5.69 -11.95
C LEU A 48 8.56 -5.52 -10.43
N LEU A 49 7.75 -6.27 -9.67
CA LEU A 49 7.81 -6.28 -8.21
C LEU A 49 9.19 -6.73 -7.71
N LYS A 50 9.75 -7.82 -8.26
CA LYS A 50 11.10 -8.27 -7.94
C LYS A 50 12.16 -7.22 -8.25
N ALA A 51 12.07 -6.58 -9.43
CA ALA A 51 12.99 -5.52 -9.83
C ALA A 51 12.96 -4.32 -8.88
N GLN A 52 11.79 -4.03 -8.28
CA GLN A 52 11.61 -2.99 -7.27
C GLN A 52 11.82 -3.46 -5.82
N GLY A 53 12.46 -4.62 -5.61
CA GLY A 53 12.89 -5.09 -4.30
C GLY A 53 11.80 -5.76 -3.45
N TYR A 54 10.62 -6.02 -4.00
CA TYR A 54 9.58 -6.76 -3.29
C TYR A 54 9.96 -8.23 -3.13
N ARG A 55 9.62 -8.78 -1.96
CA ARG A 55 9.82 -10.18 -1.59
C ARG A 55 8.48 -10.89 -1.56
N TRP A 56 8.46 -12.14 -2.00
CA TRP A 56 7.27 -12.97 -1.92
C TRP A 56 7.10 -13.53 -0.50
N ASN A 57 5.89 -13.41 0.04
CA ASN A 57 5.48 -14.05 1.29
C ASN A 57 4.20 -14.87 1.05
N SER A 58 4.31 -16.18 1.22
CA SER A 58 3.19 -17.12 1.17
C SER A 58 2.79 -17.65 2.55
N HIS A 59 3.37 -17.11 3.63
CA HIS A 59 2.99 -17.48 4.99
C HIS A 59 1.72 -16.72 5.41
N GLN A 60 0.85 -17.38 6.19
CA GLN A 60 -0.38 -16.82 6.78
C GLN A 60 -1.50 -16.50 5.77
N HIS A 61 -2.20 -17.55 5.30
CA HIS A 61 -3.49 -17.52 4.56
C HIS A 61 -3.61 -16.60 3.34
N ARG A 62 -2.55 -15.86 3.00
CA ARG A 62 -2.53 -14.85 1.97
C ARG A 62 -1.21 -14.89 1.24
N GLN A 63 -1.30 -14.80 -0.08
CA GLN A 63 -0.17 -14.76 -0.99
C GLN A 63 0.08 -13.30 -1.33
N ILE A 64 1.15 -12.73 -0.79
CA ILE A 64 1.46 -11.30 -0.91
C ILE A 64 2.91 -11.05 -1.28
N TRP A 65 3.15 -9.95 -1.96
CA TRP A 65 4.46 -9.34 -2.11
C TRP A 65 4.63 -8.27 -1.05
N TYR A 66 5.83 -8.08 -0.51
CA TYR A 66 6.07 -7.03 0.47
C TYR A 66 7.46 -6.43 0.33
N ARG A 67 7.58 -5.15 0.71
CA ARG A 67 8.87 -4.49 0.94
C ARG A 67 8.76 -3.51 2.10
N ASN A 68 9.89 -3.16 2.68
CA ASN A 68 9.98 -2.16 3.73
C ASN A 68 10.74 -0.96 3.20
N ASP A 69 10.09 0.19 3.19
CA ASP A 69 10.70 1.45 2.80
C ASP A 69 10.91 2.32 4.04
N LEU A 70 11.91 3.20 4.02
CA LEU A 70 11.96 4.29 5.00
C LEU A 70 10.72 5.15 4.81
N ARG A 71 10.12 5.60 5.90
CA ARG A 71 8.94 6.47 5.86
C ARG A 71 9.13 7.73 5.00
N ALA A 72 10.34 8.27 4.99
CA ALA A 72 10.70 9.44 4.21
C ALA A 72 10.94 9.17 2.70
N SER A 73 10.74 7.93 2.22
CA SER A 73 11.04 7.57 0.83
C SER A 73 10.05 8.16 -0.18
N PHE A 74 8.84 8.52 0.25
CA PHE A 74 7.84 9.20 -0.58
C PHE A 74 7.04 10.20 0.26
N THR A 75 6.59 11.29 -0.37
CA THR A 75 5.90 12.38 0.33
C THR A 75 4.39 12.20 0.27
N THR A 76 3.88 11.68 -0.85
CA THR A 76 2.47 11.34 -1.07
C THR A 76 2.32 9.91 -1.60
N VAL A 77 1.11 9.35 -1.51
CA VAL A 77 0.81 8.05 -2.14
C VAL A 77 0.89 8.13 -3.67
N ASP A 78 0.53 9.28 -4.25
CA ASP A 78 0.63 9.50 -5.68
C ASP A 78 2.09 9.43 -6.15
N ASP A 79 3.03 10.02 -5.40
CA ASP A 79 4.46 9.90 -5.69
C ASP A 79 4.91 8.44 -5.70
N PHE A 80 4.45 7.66 -4.71
CA PHE A 80 4.75 6.23 -4.62
C PHE A 80 4.24 5.47 -5.86
N PHE A 81 3.01 5.72 -6.30
CA PHE A 81 2.46 5.05 -7.48
C PHE A 81 3.13 5.51 -8.78
N ASN A 82 3.45 6.78 -8.92
CA ASN A 82 4.17 7.32 -10.07
C ASN A 82 5.59 6.75 -10.21
N GLN A 83 6.23 6.39 -9.10
CA GLN A 83 7.56 5.72 -9.08
C GLN A 83 7.46 4.19 -9.23
N SER A 84 6.26 3.63 -9.19
CA SER A 84 6.03 2.18 -9.21
C SER A 84 5.85 1.69 -10.65
N SER A 85 6.86 1.00 -11.20
CA SER A 85 6.87 0.55 -12.60
C SER A 85 5.76 -0.45 -12.93
N TRP A 86 5.24 -1.15 -11.92
CA TRP A 86 4.13 -2.10 -12.05
C TRP A 86 2.75 -1.44 -12.05
N TYR A 87 2.64 -0.20 -11.55
CA TYR A 87 1.34 0.44 -11.29
C TYR A 87 0.44 0.51 -12.53
N ALA A 88 1.01 0.86 -13.68
CA ALA A 88 0.27 1.04 -14.94
C ALA A 88 -0.45 -0.21 -15.46
N ILE A 89 -0.06 -1.40 -15.00
CA ILE A 89 -0.62 -2.69 -15.45
C ILE A 89 -1.17 -3.52 -14.28
N ALA A 90 -1.32 -2.93 -13.10
CA ALA A 90 -1.70 -3.62 -11.86
C ALA A 90 -3.22 -3.60 -11.59
N ASP A 91 -4.03 -3.82 -12.62
CA ASP A 91 -5.49 -3.94 -12.44
C ASP A 91 -5.84 -5.14 -11.55
N GLY A 92 -6.74 -4.92 -10.59
CA GLY A 92 -7.20 -5.94 -9.64
C GLY A 92 -6.18 -6.27 -8.53
N VAL A 93 -5.17 -5.41 -8.34
CA VAL A 93 -4.21 -5.49 -7.24
C VAL A 93 -4.67 -4.65 -6.04
N GLU A 94 -4.35 -5.12 -4.86
CA GLU A 94 -4.53 -4.44 -3.58
C GLU A 94 -3.17 -4.01 -3.05
N VAL A 95 -3.06 -2.78 -2.56
CA VAL A 95 -1.84 -2.23 -1.95
C VAL A 95 -2.16 -1.75 -0.54
N CYS A 96 -1.47 -2.32 0.43
CA CYS A 96 -1.64 -2.01 1.85
C CYS A 96 -0.38 -1.36 2.40
N PHE A 97 -0.56 -0.30 3.19
CA PHE A 97 0.51 0.39 3.88
C PHE A 97 0.38 0.16 5.38
N TYR A 98 1.43 -0.36 6.00
CA TYR A 98 1.49 -0.62 7.43
C TYR A 98 2.67 0.11 8.07
N ASP A 99 2.56 0.36 9.37
CA ASP A 99 3.67 0.86 10.20
C ASP A 99 4.60 -0.25 10.70
N ASP A 100 5.63 0.13 11.46
CA ASP A 100 6.59 -0.79 12.09
C ASP A 100 5.92 -1.79 13.06
N PHE A 101 4.73 -1.47 13.56
CA PHE A 101 3.95 -2.27 14.50
C PHE A 101 2.83 -3.07 13.81
N ARG A 102 2.78 -3.07 12.47
CA ARG A 102 1.73 -3.67 11.63
C ARG A 102 0.34 -3.09 11.83
N ASN A 103 0.23 -1.84 12.28
CA ASN A 103 -1.03 -1.11 12.18
C ASN A 103 -1.24 -0.73 10.72
N LEU A 104 -2.41 -1.07 10.19
CA LEU A 104 -2.80 -0.71 8.84
C LEU A 104 -3.10 0.79 8.78
N TYR A 105 -2.37 1.51 7.94
CA TYR A 105 -2.63 2.91 7.65
C TYR A 105 -3.63 3.08 6.53
N GLN A 106 -3.47 2.32 5.44
CA GLN A 106 -4.26 2.56 4.23
C GLN A 106 -4.32 1.33 3.31
N ILE A 107 -5.44 1.16 2.62
CA ILE A 107 -5.63 0.17 1.55
C ILE A 107 -6.06 0.88 0.27
N TRP A 108 -5.38 0.57 -0.83
CA TRP A 108 -5.72 1.00 -2.18
C TRP A 108 -6.10 -0.20 -3.04
N LEU A 109 -7.28 -0.14 -3.64
CA LEU A 109 -7.72 -1.13 -4.63
C LEU A 109 -7.54 -0.55 -6.02
N LEU A 110 -6.61 -1.12 -6.78
CA LEU A 110 -6.30 -0.70 -8.14
C LEU A 110 -7.31 -1.30 -9.11
N LYS A 111 -7.99 -0.44 -9.86
CA LYS A 111 -8.87 -0.85 -10.94
C LYS A 111 -8.55 -0.02 -12.17
N THR A 112 -8.57 -0.61 -13.35
CA THR A 112 -8.52 0.16 -14.60
C THR A 112 -9.60 1.25 -14.51
N ASP A 113 -9.15 2.50 -14.58
CA ASP A 113 -9.93 3.76 -14.53
C ASP A 113 -10.34 4.30 -13.14
N TYR A 114 -10.07 3.63 -12.01
CA TYR A 114 -10.46 4.14 -10.67
C TYR A 114 -9.54 3.68 -9.52
N LEU A 115 -9.29 4.59 -8.56
CA LEU A 115 -8.68 4.29 -7.26
C LEU A 115 -9.77 4.25 -6.17
N PHE A 116 -9.90 3.14 -5.45
CA PHE A 116 -10.77 3.06 -4.28
C PHE A 116 -9.94 2.98 -2.99
N LEU A 117 -10.16 3.93 -2.09
CA LEU A 117 -9.63 3.92 -0.73
C LEU A 117 -10.60 3.17 0.19
N LEU A 118 -10.14 2.08 0.80
CA LEU A 118 -10.85 1.43 1.90
C LEU A 118 -10.19 1.84 3.22
N LEU A 119 -10.93 2.57 4.06
CA LEU A 119 -10.53 2.84 5.44
C LEU A 119 -10.80 1.59 6.29
N PRO A 120 -9.91 1.22 7.23
CA PRO A 120 -10.19 0.14 8.17
C PRO A 120 -11.47 0.46 8.96
N LEU A 121 -12.36 -0.54 9.07
CA LEU A 121 -13.50 -0.49 9.99
C LEU A 121 -12.95 -0.44 11.42
N ALA A 122 -13.39 0.57 12.17
CA ALA A 122 -13.08 0.75 13.59
C ALA A 122 -13.51 -0.44 14.44
#